data_AF-A0A269Y5V9-F1
#
_entry.id   AF-A0A269Y5V9-F1
#
_cell.length_a   1.000
_cell.length_b   1.000
_cell.length_c   1.000
_cell.angle_alpha   90.00
_cell.angle_beta   90.00
_cell.angle_gamma   90.00
#
_symmetry.space_group_name_H-M   'P 1'
#
loop_
_entity.id
_entity.type
_entity.pdbx_description
1 polymer ?
#
loop_
_entity_poly.entity_id
_entity_poly.type
_entity_poly.pdbx_seq_one_letter_code
_entity_poly.pdbx_strand_id
1 'polypeptide(L)'
;MKPKRIILGLLCAGIILGGGLSAQVVNADITNSETRIQNQQEMNIVELKQGDVEMQGDTIIGVISHTVAQKLIDGGKLVIPKGLATGIGHHVFALHQLEAVAGHVGRPGITSVSGPRIVRIDPYAFHGNQIKSIELPSVIDVGPAAFESNQIQSLDLPSAIIVGSYAFYNNQIKSLELPSATNVEDYAFAYNQIKSLDLPSLTEVGRRAFNNNELYDISLPNKVSITDHAFMEQYNDDRRKSEATNIDPMKFSDVLESQKLSFKIGGVEQLTPENINIKARGVTVDNDKQTISNPKKVNPIYLSIEAPRLQYSIHSQISLTEKPPVTPPVTPPTTNPGGENEKEPVDPTPPTDTPTLTDPVAPDKPTVESPNYVDKKGSTVHAIKGLYMYKAANFIKTQRIAKYPKQKRINRPMFVITDYARSKGGPLRYKLKDVNHNSKSAGKIGYITANHKYVVPAYYQSMPKNKQITVIGKNGIHAYKNETLTKRTRAYRKGTNLTVKKIVKHNLTTRYQLTNGDYVSANKRLVIQGRY
;
A
#
# COMPACT_ATOMS: atom_id res chain seq x y z
N MET A 1 -52.49 48.30 -7.67
CA MET A 1 -51.47 48.17 -6.61
C MET A 1 -50.80 46.78 -6.70
N LYS A 2 -49.50 46.68 -6.41
CA LYS A 2 -48.80 45.41 -6.08
C LYS A 2 -47.75 45.74 -4.98
N PRO A 3 -47.64 44.96 -3.89
CA PRO A 3 -46.73 45.28 -2.77
C PRO A 3 -45.26 44.96 -3.06
N LYS A 4 -44.37 45.46 -2.18
CA LYS A 4 -42.90 45.50 -2.36
C LYS A 4 -42.16 44.31 -1.70
N ARG A 5 -40.87 44.19 -2.03
CA ARG A 5 -39.83 43.39 -1.32
C ARG A 5 -39.72 43.75 0.17
N ILE A 6 -39.18 42.83 0.97
CA ILE A 6 -38.19 42.95 2.08
C ILE A 6 -38.22 41.60 2.84
N ILE A 7 -37.20 40.73 2.76
CA ILE A 7 -35.94 40.69 3.54
C ILE A 7 -36.17 40.60 5.06
N LEU A 8 -35.90 39.41 5.63
CA LEU A 8 -35.81 39.13 7.07
C LEU A 8 -34.93 37.87 7.27
N GLY A 9 -34.06 37.71 8.27
CA GLY A 9 -33.60 38.68 9.28
C GLY A 9 -33.49 38.09 10.69
N LEU A 10 -32.30 37.63 11.10
CA LEU A 10 -31.86 37.21 12.47
C LEU A 10 -30.31 37.13 12.40
N LEU A 11 -29.43 37.77 13.20
CA LEU A 11 -29.38 38.21 14.62
C LEU A 11 -29.39 37.06 15.65
N CYS A 12 -28.60 37.04 16.74
CA CYS A 12 -27.38 37.81 17.16
C CYS A 12 -26.71 37.02 18.33
N ALA A 13 -25.51 37.27 18.88
CA ALA A 13 -24.37 38.18 18.64
C ALA A 13 -23.05 37.36 18.92
N GLY A 14 -21.81 37.85 19.07
CA GLY A 14 -21.15 39.17 19.15
C GLY A 14 -19.63 38.99 18.87
N ILE A 15 -18.65 39.76 19.39
CA ILE A 15 -18.66 40.89 20.36
C ILE A 15 -17.44 41.84 20.08
N ILE A 16 -17.40 42.95 20.82
CA ILE A 16 -16.44 44.09 20.90
C ILE A 16 -14.97 43.65 21.21
N LEU A 17 -13.84 44.30 20.82
CA LEU A 17 -13.46 45.72 20.58
C LEU A 17 -12.34 45.93 19.52
N GLY A 18 -12.31 47.11 18.88
CA GLY A 18 -11.06 47.90 18.75
C GLY A 18 -10.32 48.02 17.40
N GLY A 19 -10.64 49.06 16.61
CA GLY A 19 -9.65 49.92 15.93
C GLY A 19 -9.03 49.56 14.56
N GLY A 20 -9.11 50.50 13.61
CA GLY A 20 -7.98 50.83 12.72
C GLY A 20 -8.00 50.42 11.23
N LEU A 21 -7.94 51.44 10.37
CA LEU A 21 -7.41 51.48 8.99
C LEU A 21 -8.12 50.72 7.84
N SER A 22 -7.87 51.25 6.63
CA SER A 22 -8.50 50.89 5.35
C SER A 22 -7.92 49.62 4.71
N ALA A 23 -8.79 48.82 4.08
CA ALA A 23 -8.40 47.68 3.25
C ALA A 23 -9.44 47.45 2.12
N GLN A 24 -9.54 48.38 1.17
CA GLN A 24 -10.56 48.34 0.09
C GLN A 24 -10.02 48.10 -1.33
N VAL A 25 -8.80 47.56 -1.49
CA VAL A 25 -8.21 47.17 -2.80
C VAL A 25 -7.46 45.83 -2.68
N VAL A 26 -8.19 44.72 -2.49
CA VAL A 26 -7.61 43.35 -2.49
C VAL A 26 -8.56 42.28 -3.09
N ASN A 27 -9.84 42.28 -2.73
CA ASN A 27 -10.74 41.14 -2.99
C ASN A 27 -11.18 40.95 -4.47
N ALA A 28 -10.90 41.91 -5.36
CA ALA A 28 -11.25 41.80 -6.78
C ALA A 28 -10.28 40.93 -7.59
N ASP A 29 -8.97 40.97 -7.26
CA ASP A 29 -7.96 40.19 -7.99
C ASP A 29 -7.88 38.73 -7.55
N ILE A 30 -8.19 38.43 -6.28
CA ILE A 30 -8.24 37.04 -5.78
C ILE A 30 -9.37 36.28 -6.49
N THR A 31 -10.57 36.85 -6.57
CA THR A 31 -11.71 36.21 -7.25
C THR A 31 -11.52 36.08 -8.76
N ASN A 32 -10.92 37.08 -9.42
CA ASN A 32 -10.54 36.98 -10.84
C ASN A 32 -9.43 35.93 -11.08
N SER A 33 -8.42 35.85 -10.22
CA SER A 33 -7.32 34.88 -10.38
C SER A 33 -7.75 33.43 -10.09
N GLU A 34 -8.56 33.18 -9.06
CA GLU A 34 -9.15 31.86 -8.82
C GLU A 34 -10.05 31.42 -10.00
N THR A 35 -10.89 32.31 -10.52
CA THR A 35 -11.73 32.03 -11.69
C THR A 35 -10.89 31.78 -12.95
N ARG A 36 -9.80 32.55 -13.15
CA ARG A 36 -8.87 32.39 -14.28
C ARG A 36 -8.09 31.07 -14.19
N ILE A 37 -7.73 30.62 -12.98
CA ILE A 37 -7.06 29.34 -12.74
C ILE A 37 -8.04 28.16 -12.95
N GLN A 38 -9.29 28.26 -12.50
CA GLN A 38 -10.31 27.24 -12.80
C GLN A 38 -10.59 27.15 -14.29
N ASN A 39 -10.81 28.28 -14.97
CA ASN A 39 -10.99 28.32 -16.42
C ASN A 39 -9.78 27.73 -17.16
N GLN A 40 -8.54 28.04 -16.76
CA GLN A 40 -7.33 27.41 -17.34
C GLN A 40 -7.24 25.90 -17.08
N GLN A 41 -7.78 25.38 -15.97
CA GLN A 41 -7.82 23.92 -15.73
C GLN A 41 -8.84 23.20 -16.63
N GLU A 42 -9.90 23.88 -17.07
CA GLU A 42 -10.88 23.38 -18.05
C GLU A 42 -10.41 23.56 -19.51
N MET A 43 -9.72 24.66 -19.84
CA MET A 43 -9.30 25.00 -21.22
C MET A 43 -8.39 23.96 -21.91
N ASN A 44 -7.68 23.11 -21.15
CA ASN A 44 -6.75 22.12 -21.68
C ASN A 44 -7.39 20.75 -21.99
N ILE A 45 -8.72 20.58 -21.90
CA ILE A 45 -9.38 19.32 -22.27
C ILE A 45 -9.53 19.20 -23.80
N VAL A 46 -9.09 18.07 -24.35
CA VAL A 46 -9.17 17.73 -25.77
C VAL A 46 -9.99 16.45 -25.92
N GLU A 47 -11.31 16.60 -26.01
CA GLU A 47 -12.23 15.50 -26.31
C GLU A 47 -12.31 15.28 -27.82
N LEU A 48 -11.90 14.09 -28.27
CA LEU A 48 -11.87 13.74 -29.69
C LEU A 48 -13.25 13.47 -30.26
N LYS A 49 -13.46 13.90 -31.51
CA LYS A 49 -14.63 13.54 -32.33
C LYS A 49 -14.17 12.68 -33.50
N GLN A 50 -15.12 11.99 -34.13
CA GLN A 50 -14.83 11.14 -35.30
C GLN A 50 -14.18 11.88 -36.48
N GLY A 51 -14.40 13.20 -36.60
CA GLY A 51 -13.75 14.04 -37.61
C GLY A 51 -12.36 14.58 -37.23
N ASP A 52 -11.87 14.32 -36.02
CA ASP A 52 -10.52 14.74 -35.60
C ASP A 52 -9.44 13.69 -35.89
N VAL A 53 -9.85 12.46 -36.22
CA VAL A 53 -9.00 11.27 -36.32
C VAL A 53 -9.27 10.44 -37.57
N GLU A 54 -8.24 9.69 -37.98
CA GLU A 54 -8.38 8.60 -38.94
C GLU A 54 -8.69 7.28 -38.19
N MET A 55 -9.59 6.46 -38.75
CA MET A 55 -10.13 5.26 -38.09
C MET A 55 -10.01 4.03 -38.99
N GLN A 56 -9.49 2.92 -38.44
CA GLN A 56 -9.53 1.61 -39.07
C GLN A 56 -10.39 0.67 -38.21
N GLY A 57 -11.63 0.42 -38.64
CA GLY A 57 -12.62 -0.28 -37.83
C GLY A 57 -12.95 0.53 -36.56
N ASP A 58 -12.67 -0.06 -35.39
CA ASP A 58 -12.83 0.57 -34.08
C ASP A 58 -11.49 1.03 -33.45
N THR A 59 -10.42 1.06 -34.25
CA THR A 59 -9.08 1.52 -33.85
C THR A 59 -8.80 2.91 -34.43
N ILE A 60 -8.36 3.86 -33.60
CA ILE A 60 -7.80 5.14 -34.07
C ILE A 60 -6.45 4.85 -34.70
N ILE A 61 -6.21 5.26 -35.95
CA ILE A 61 -4.91 5.05 -36.65
C ILE A 61 -4.17 6.35 -37.01
N GLY A 62 -4.77 7.52 -36.76
CA GLY A 62 -4.10 8.81 -36.95
C GLY A 62 -4.88 9.99 -36.36
N VAL A 63 -4.21 11.12 -36.18
CA VAL A 63 -4.85 12.42 -35.88
C VAL A 63 -4.75 13.28 -37.14
N ILE A 64 -5.89 13.73 -37.65
CA ILE A 64 -5.98 14.51 -38.91
C ILE A 64 -6.30 16.00 -38.65
N SER A 65 -6.83 16.32 -37.47
CA SER A 65 -7.16 17.69 -37.06
C SER A 65 -5.94 18.40 -36.49
N HIS A 66 -5.30 19.26 -37.30
CA HIS A 66 -4.17 20.11 -36.89
C HIS A 66 -4.49 20.93 -35.62
N THR A 67 -5.74 21.39 -35.45
CA THR A 67 -6.19 22.11 -34.25
C THR A 67 -6.22 21.21 -33.01
N VAL A 68 -6.53 19.92 -33.16
CA VAL A 68 -6.44 18.93 -32.07
C VAL A 68 -4.98 18.58 -31.78
N ALA A 69 -4.17 18.30 -32.81
CA ALA A 69 -2.75 18.02 -32.64
C ALA A 69 -2.02 19.15 -31.89
N GLN A 70 -2.25 20.41 -32.28
CA GLN A 70 -1.70 21.58 -31.60
C GLN A 70 -2.12 21.63 -30.11
N LYS A 71 -3.40 21.44 -29.80
CA LYS A 71 -3.90 21.43 -28.41
C LYS A 71 -3.36 20.25 -27.59
N LEU A 72 -3.09 19.12 -28.22
CA LEU A 72 -2.49 17.96 -27.56
C LEU A 72 -1.02 18.24 -27.21
N ILE A 73 -0.23 18.77 -28.14
CA ILE A 73 1.18 19.09 -27.87
C ILE A 73 1.37 20.29 -26.92
N ASP A 74 0.42 21.22 -26.85
CA ASP A 74 0.44 22.36 -25.90
C ASP A 74 0.03 21.97 -24.46
N GLY A 75 0.26 20.73 -24.04
CA GLY A 75 -0.04 20.24 -22.70
C GLY A 75 -1.46 19.68 -22.54
N GLY A 76 -2.07 19.21 -23.63
CA GLY A 76 -3.47 18.80 -23.66
C GLY A 76 -3.80 17.57 -22.81
N LYS A 77 -5.04 17.51 -22.32
CA LYS A 77 -5.63 16.35 -21.65
C LYS A 77 -6.51 15.61 -22.66
N LEU A 78 -6.01 14.51 -23.20
CA LEU A 78 -6.73 13.71 -24.18
C LEU A 78 -7.92 12.98 -23.53
N VAL A 79 -9.10 13.12 -24.11
CA VAL A 79 -10.29 12.35 -23.76
C VAL A 79 -10.80 11.62 -25.00
N ILE A 80 -10.85 10.30 -24.94
CA ILE A 80 -11.40 9.43 -25.99
C ILE A 80 -12.82 9.01 -25.55
N PRO A 81 -13.89 9.50 -26.22
CA PRO A 81 -15.26 9.17 -25.80
C PRO A 81 -15.56 7.67 -25.87
N LYS A 82 -16.43 7.21 -24.97
CA LYS A 82 -16.87 5.80 -24.85
C LYS A 82 -17.31 5.15 -26.17
N GLY A 83 -17.80 5.93 -27.13
CA GLY A 83 -18.30 5.47 -28.42
C GLY A 83 -17.37 5.70 -29.62
N LEU A 84 -16.17 6.26 -29.42
CA LEU A 84 -15.26 6.59 -30.54
C LEU A 84 -14.39 5.40 -30.97
N ALA A 85 -13.78 4.69 -30.01
CA ALA A 85 -12.80 3.64 -30.30
C ALA A 85 -12.69 2.58 -29.19
N THR A 86 -12.14 1.42 -29.53
CA THR A 86 -11.62 0.41 -28.60
C THR A 86 -10.12 0.17 -28.76
N GLY A 87 -9.54 0.47 -29.93
CA GLY A 87 -8.11 0.38 -30.20
C GLY A 87 -7.44 1.75 -30.37
N ILE A 88 -6.15 1.82 -30.08
CA ILE A 88 -5.27 2.94 -30.43
C ILE A 88 -4.09 2.37 -31.20
N GLY A 89 -3.86 2.89 -32.41
CA GLY A 89 -2.88 2.41 -33.36
C GLY A 89 -1.43 2.83 -33.08
N HIS A 90 -0.54 2.34 -33.93
CA HIS A 90 0.90 2.58 -33.89
C HIS A 90 1.24 4.07 -33.98
N HIS A 91 2.09 4.58 -33.07
CA HIS A 91 2.53 6.00 -32.99
C HIS A 91 1.45 7.11 -32.91
N VAL A 92 0.15 6.80 -32.90
CA VAL A 92 -0.96 7.77 -33.14
C VAL A 92 -0.89 9.06 -32.32
N PHE A 93 -0.51 8.97 -31.06
CA PHE A 93 -0.36 10.09 -30.13
C PHE A 93 1.09 10.22 -29.61
N ALA A 94 2.07 9.62 -30.29
CA ALA A 94 3.49 9.86 -29.99
C ALA A 94 3.83 11.34 -30.24
N LEU A 95 4.71 11.93 -29.43
CA LEU A 95 4.95 13.38 -29.49
C LEU A 95 5.36 13.82 -30.90
N HIS A 96 6.34 13.17 -31.52
CA HIS A 96 6.82 13.50 -32.86
C HIS A 96 5.72 13.43 -33.94
N GLN A 97 4.76 12.51 -33.80
CA GLN A 97 3.67 12.35 -34.77
C GLN A 97 2.65 13.49 -34.64
N LEU A 98 2.37 13.93 -33.41
CA LEU A 98 1.50 15.07 -33.15
C LEU A 98 2.19 16.40 -33.53
N GLU A 99 3.49 16.53 -33.27
CA GLU A 99 4.31 17.68 -33.68
C GLU A 99 4.36 17.82 -35.21
N ALA A 100 4.48 16.70 -35.94
CA ALA A 100 4.42 16.67 -37.41
C ALA A 100 3.06 17.11 -37.96
N VAL A 101 1.94 16.67 -37.36
CA VAL A 101 0.58 17.09 -37.77
C VAL A 101 0.28 18.54 -37.39
N ALA A 102 0.91 19.08 -36.34
CA ALA A 102 0.72 20.44 -35.86
C ALA A 102 1.74 21.47 -36.40
N GLY A 103 2.76 21.04 -37.15
CA GLY A 103 3.80 21.91 -37.70
C GLY A 103 4.71 22.60 -36.68
N HIS A 104 4.77 22.12 -35.43
CA HIS A 104 5.51 22.74 -34.33
C HIS A 104 6.25 21.69 -33.49
N VAL A 105 7.52 21.96 -33.16
CA VAL A 105 8.40 21.07 -32.40
C VAL A 105 8.79 21.63 -31.03
N GLY A 106 9.24 20.76 -30.12
CA GLY A 106 9.73 21.12 -28.79
C GLY A 106 8.62 21.44 -27.79
N ARG A 107 7.42 20.88 -27.98
CA ARG A 107 6.22 21.19 -27.19
C ARG A 107 5.99 20.19 -26.05
N PRO A 108 5.22 20.54 -24.99
CA PRO A 108 5.02 19.69 -23.83
C PRO A 108 4.42 18.29 -24.05
N GLY A 109 3.71 18.06 -25.15
CA GLY A 109 2.97 16.81 -25.37
C GLY A 109 1.72 16.67 -24.49
N ILE A 110 1.07 15.51 -24.58
CA ILE A 110 -0.12 15.16 -23.82
C ILE A 110 0.23 15.05 -22.32
N THR A 111 -0.62 15.60 -21.44
CA THR A 111 -0.41 15.57 -19.98
C THR A 111 -1.27 14.54 -19.24
N SER A 112 -2.37 14.08 -19.83
CA SER A 112 -3.17 12.95 -19.34
C SER A 112 -4.00 12.33 -20.46
N VAL A 113 -4.34 11.04 -20.34
CA VAL A 113 -5.27 10.35 -21.25
C VAL A 113 -6.38 9.64 -20.49
N SER A 114 -7.62 9.77 -20.96
CA SER A 114 -8.77 8.96 -20.51
C SER A 114 -9.51 8.33 -21.69
N GLY A 115 -10.07 7.13 -21.46
CA GLY A 115 -10.62 6.29 -22.52
C GLY A 115 -11.32 5.05 -21.96
N PRO A 116 -12.59 5.15 -21.53
CA PRO A 116 -13.27 4.12 -20.74
C PRO A 116 -13.62 2.84 -21.52
N ARG A 117 -13.27 2.77 -22.81
CA ARG A 117 -13.52 1.63 -23.70
C ARG A 117 -12.31 1.17 -24.51
N ILE A 118 -11.14 1.76 -24.28
CA ILE A 118 -9.90 1.26 -24.90
C ILE A 118 -9.55 -0.11 -24.28
N VAL A 119 -9.26 -1.06 -25.15
CA VAL A 119 -8.94 -2.47 -24.84
C VAL A 119 -7.53 -2.83 -25.31
N ARG A 120 -7.09 -2.30 -26.47
CA ARG A 120 -5.76 -2.52 -27.05
C ARG A 120 -5.07 -1.19 -27.32
N ILE A 121 -3.78 -1.13 -27.05
CA ILE A 121 -2.91 0.01 -27.37
C ILE A 121 -1.71 -0.54 -28.12
N ASP A 122 -1.53 -0.13 -29.37
CA ASP A 122 -0.48 -0.63 -30.27
C ASP A 122 0.87 0.05 -29.96
N PRO A 123 2.00 -0.41 -30.56
CA PRO A 123 3.32 0.03 -30.13
C PRO A 123 3.53 1.55 -30.28
N TYR A 124 4.33 2.12 -29.37
CA TYR A 124 4.69 3.54 -29.32
C TYR A 124 3.51 4.55 -29.28
N ALA A 125 2.26 4.11 -29.07
CA ALA A 125 1.06 4.94 -29.24
C ALA A 125 1.06 6.30 -28.51
N PHE A 126 1.77 6.44 -27.39
CA PHE A 126 1.95 7.68 -26.59
C PHE A 126 3.42 7.98 -26.25
N HIS A 127 4.37 7.39 -26.97
CA HIS A 127 5.82 7.55 -26.71
C HIS A 127 6.24 9.04 -26.66
N GLY A 128 7.06 9.40 -25.67
CA GLY A 128 7.74 10.68 -25.58
C GLY A 128 6.89 11.89 -25.13
N ASN A 129 5.72 11.67 -24.52
CA ASN A 129 4.84 12.73 -24.02
C ASN A 129 5.14 13.10 -22.54
N GLN A 130 4.33 13.97 -21.94
CA GLN A 130 4.41 14.31 -20.50
C GLN A 130 3.21 13.75 -19.71
N ILE A 131 2.71 12.57 -20.08
CA ILE A 131 1.52 11.97 -19.46
C ILE A 131 1.81 11.67 -17.99
N LYS A 132 0.99 12.25 -17.11
CA LYS A 132 1.09 12.09 -15.64
C LYS A 132 0.01 11.18 -15.07
N SER A 133 -1.12 11.07 -15.78
CA SER A 133 -2.32 10.33 -15.35
C SER A 133 -2.95 9.59 -16.52
N ILE A 134 -3.37 8.36 -16.27
CA ILE A 134 -4.01 7.46 -17.24
C ILE A 134 -5.31 6.93 -16.63
N GLU A 135 -6.42 7.09 -17.35
CA GLU A 135 -7.74 6.56 -16.98
C GLU A 135 -8.26 5.62 -18.08
N LEU A 136 -7.62 4.45 -18.20
CA LEU A 136 -7.86 3.43 -19.23
C LEU A 136 -8.26 2.06 -18.62
N PRO A 137 -9.37 1.99 -17.86
CA PRO A 137 -9.68 0.84 -17.00
C PRO A 137 -10.07 -0.46 -17.73
N SER A 138 -10.27 -0.41 -19.05
CA SER A 138 -10.69 -1.55 -19.88
C SER A 138 -9.54 -2.17 -20.69
N VAL A 139 -8.33 -1.62 -20.60
CA VAL A 139 -7.17 -2.10 -21.36
C VAL A 139 -6.78 -3.51 -20.92
N ILE A 140 -6.63 -4.39 -21.90
CA ILE A 140 -6.20 -5.79 -21.75
C ILE A 140 -4.75 -5.95 -22.23
N ASP A 141 -4.36 -5.19 -23.25
CA ASP A 141 -3.10 -5.32 -23.96
C ASP A 141 -2.45 -3.95 -24.18
N VAL A 142 -1.20 -3.81 -23.74
CA VAL A 142 -0.38 -2.60 -23.87
C VAL A 142 0.85 -2.97 -24.69
N GLY A 143 0.90 -2.54 -25.94
CA GLY A 143 1.97 -2.87 -26.87
C GLY A 143 3.34 -2.27 -26.50
N PRO A 144 4.43 -2.77 -27.12
CA PRO A 144 5.78 -2.30 -26.87
C PRO A 144 5.95 -0.77 -26.93
N ALA A 145 6.69 -0.22 -25.97
CA ALA A 145 6.98 1.20 -25.81
C ALA A 145 5.76 2.16 -25.81
N ALA A 146 4.53 1.67 -25.64
CA ALA A 146 3.31 2.46 -25.80
C ALA A 146 3.26 3.74 -24.94
N PHE A 147 3.82 3.74 -23.73
CA PHE A 147 3.95 4.90 -22.84
C PHE A 147 5.42 5.16 -22.43
N GLU A 148 6.37 4.76 -23.26
CA GLU A 148 7.80 5.02 -23.04
C GLU A 148 8.08 6.53 -22.88
N SER A 149 9.05 6.88 -22.01
CA SER A 149 9.56 8.24 -21.81
C SER A 149 8.44 9.25 -21.53
N ASN A 150 7.71 9.01 -20.44
CA ASN A 150 6.59 9.82 -19.97
C ASN A 150 6.78 10.22 -18.49
N GLN A 151 5.76 10.80 -17.84
CA GLN A 151 5.83 11.31 -16.46
C GLN A 151 4.80 10.63 -15.53
N ILE A 152 4.44 9.38 -15.82
CA ILE A 152 3.35 8.66 -15.12
C ILE A 152 3.78 8.37 -13.69
N GLN A 153 2.99 8.79 -12.69
CA GLN A 153 3.33 8.61 -11.27
C GLN A 153 2.56 7.49 -10.57
N SER A 154 1.41 7.10 -11.11
CA SER A 154 0.55 6.02 -10.62
C SER A 154 -0.12 5.34 -11.80
N LEU A 155 -0.12 4.01 -11.81
CA LEU A 155 -0.74 3.20 -12.87
C LEU A 155 -1.75 2.22 -12.25
N ASP A 156 -2.99 2.25 -12.73
CA ASP A 156 -4.12 1.41 -12.30
C ASP A 156 -4.81 0.88 -13.57
N LEU A 157 -4.34 -0.30 -14.03
CA LEU A 157 -4.88 -0.99 -15.21
C LEU A 157 -5.44 -2.35 -14.78
N PRO A 158 -6.63 -2.39 -14.15
CA PRO A 158 -7.16 -3.58 -13.47
C PRO A 158 -7.49 -4.73 -14.43
N SER A 159 -7.62 -4.44 -15.73
CA SER A 159 -7.93 -5.39 -16.80
C SER A 159 -6.72 -5.87 -17.60
N ALA A 160 -5.53 -5.27 -17.41
CA ALA A 160 -4.35 -5.58 -18.23
C ALA A 160 -3.87 -7.01 -17.97
N ILE A 161 -3.63 -7.76 -19.05
CA ILE A 161 -3.15 -9.15 -19.07
C ILE A 161 -1.71 -9.20 -19.59
N ILE A 162 -1.42 -8.41 -20.63
CA ILE A 162 -0.11 -8.29 -21.27
C ILE A 162 0.39 -6.85 -21.10
N VAL A 163 1.64 -6.70 -20.68
CA VAL A 163 2.38 -5.43 -20.74
C VAL A 163 3.64 -5.66 -21.57
N GLY A 164 3.66 -5.06 -22.76
CA GLY A 164 4.68 -5.25 -23.77
C GLY A 164 6.03 -4.62 -23.45
N SER A 165 7.03 -5.02 -24.25
CA SER A 165 8.42 -4.65 -24.05
C SER A 165 8.61 -3.13 -24.02
N TYR A 166 9.32 -2.58 -23.04
CA TYR A 166 9.48 -1.12 -22.80
C TYR A 166 8.18 -0.32 -22.57
N ALA A 167 7.00 -0.93 -22.43
CA ALA A 167 5.70 -0.23 -22.46
C ALA A 167 5.57 0.98 -21.51
N PHE A 168 6.18 0.94 -20.32
CA PHE A 168 6.25 2.04 -19.35
C PHE A 168 7.71 2.39 -18.96
N TYR A 169 8.66 2.11 -19.85
CA TYR A 169 10.08 2.46 -19.68
C TYR A 169 10.26 3.97 -19.44
N ASN A 170 11.23 4.35 -18.59
CA ASN A 170 11.61 5.74 -18.31
C ASN A 170 10.40 6.60 -17.90
N ASN A 171 9.88 6.33 -16.70
CA ASN A 171 8.70 6.99 -16.13
C ASN A 171 8.91 7.28 -14.62
N GLN A 172 7.86 7.71 -13.92
CA GLN A 172 7.92 8.13 -12.50
C GLN A 172 7.06 7.26 -11.58
N ILE A 173 6.72 6.03 -11.99
CA ILE A 173 5.65 5.23 -11.38
C ILE A 173 6.07 4.82 -9.97
N LYS A 174 5.25 5.21 -8.97
CA LYS A 174 5.44 4.89 -7.54
C LYS A 174 4.40 3.89 -7.02
N SER A 175 3.25 3.84 -7.66
CA SER A 175 2.11 2.98 -7.34
C SER A 175 1.70 2.24 -8.61
N LEU A 176 1.68 0.91 -8.55
CA LEU A 176 1.39 0.03 -9.68
C LEU A 176 0.35 -1.02 -9.26
N GLU A 177 -0.80 -0.99 -9.91
CA GLU A 177 -1.93 -1.90 -9.67
C GLU A 177 -2.25 -2.66 -10.97
N LEU A 178 -1.73 -3.89 -11.09
CA LEU A 178 -1.93 -4.80 -12.24
C LEU A 178 -2.42 -6.19 -11.78
N PRO A 179 -3.60 -6.30 -11.13
CA PRO A 179 -4.09 -7.54 -10.52
C PRO A 179 -4.36 -8.68 -11.53
N SER A 180 -4.49 -8.36 -12.82
CA SER A 180 -4.82 -9.30 -13.90
C SER A 180 -3.62 -9.67 -14.79
N ALA A 181 -2.47 -9.02 -14.63
CA ALA A 181 -1.33 -9.22 -15.53
C ALA A 181 -0.76 -10.64 -15.40
N THR A 182 -0.61 -11.33 -16.53
CA THR A 182 0.03 -12.65 -16.64
C THR A 182 1.41 -12.56 -17.28
N ASN A 183 1.61 -11.64 -18.24
CA ASN A 183 2.91 -11.38 -18.86
C ASN A 183 3.31 -9.91 -18.68
N VAL A 184 4.57 -9.68 -18.30
CA VAL A 184 5.22 -8.37 -18.28
C VAL A 184 6.59 -8.54 -18.94
N GLU A 185 6.77 -7.96 -20.12
CA GLU A 185 7.91 -8.22 -21.01
C GLU A 185 9.18 -7.43 -20.67
N ASP A 186 10.20 -7.59 -21.52
CA ASP A 186 11.52 -6.97 -21.42
C ASP A 186 11.46 -5.45 -21.18
N TYR A 187 12.18 -4.98 -20.15
CA TYR A 187 12.24 -3.57 -19.74
C TYR A 187 10.90 -2.86 -19.46
N ALA A 188 9.76 -3.56 -19.41
CA ALA A 188 8.41 -2.97 -19.42
C ALA A 188 8.15 -1.88 -18.36
N PHE A 189 8.77 -1.97 -17.18
CA PHE A 189 8.72 -0.97 -16.10
C PHE A 189 10.11 -0.49 -15.68
N ALA A 190 11.16 -0.67 -16.49
CA ALA A 190 12.50 -0.26 -16.13
C ALA A 190 12.63 1.27 -16.07
N TYR A 191 13.54 1.77 -15.22
CA TYR A 191 13.72 3.21 -14.93
C TYR A 191 12.42 3.86 -14.45
N ASN A 192 11.99 3.46 -13.26
CA ASN A 192 10.81 3.95 -12.55
C ASN A 192 11.09 4.07 -11.04
N GLN A 193 10.07 4.35 -10.22
CA GLN A 193 10.20 4.63 -8.78
C GLN A 193 9.32 3.70 -7.92
N ILE A 194 9.11 2.46 -8.40
CA ILE A 194 8.19 1.49 -7.79
C ILE A 194 8.84 0.90 -6.55
N LYS A 195 8.15 0.98 -5.40
CA LYS A 195 8.67 0.59 -4.07
C LYS A 195 8.22 -0.79 -3.59
N SER A 196 7.02 -1.19 -4.00
CA SER A 196 6.39 -2.46 -3.65
C SER A 196 5.61 -3.02 -4.84
N LEU A 197 5.59 -4.34 -4.98
CA LEU A 197 5.00 -5.03 -6.14
C LEU A 197 4.17 -6.24 -5.67
N ASP A 198 2.87 -6.29 -5.98
CA ASP A 198 2.02 -7.47 -5.80
C ASP A 198 1.33 -7.79 -7.12
N LEU A 199 1.80 -8.83 -7.82
CA LEU A 199 1.31 -9.23 -9.15
C LEU A 199 0.68 -10.63 -9.09
N PRO A 200 -0.50 -10.79 -8.46
CA PRO A 200 -1.03 -12.08 -7.99
C PRO A 200 -1.48 -13.07 -9.08
N SER A 201 -1.34 -12.70 -10.35
CA SER A 201 -1.73 -13.47 -11.55
C SER A 201 -0.54 -13.75 -12.49
N LEU A 202 0.65 -13.22 -12.20
CA LEU A 202 1.81 -13.21 -13.08
C LEU A 202 2.37 -14.62 -13.34
N THR A 203 2.58 -14.97 -14.61
CA THR A 203 3.24 -16.22 -15.02
C THR A 203 4.65 -15.99 -15.54
N GLU A 204 4.93 -14.81 -16.10
CA GLU A 204 6.22 -14.53 -16.75
C GLU A 204 6.67 -13.08 -16.55
N VAL A 205 7.99 -12.90 -16.39
CA VAL A 205 8.67 -11.61 -16.22
C VAL A 205 9.88 -11.58 -17.16
N GLY A 206 9.82 -10.67 -18.13
CA GLY A 206 10.85 -10.43 -19.14
C GLY A 206 12.12 -9.79 -18.58
N ARG A 207 13.13 -9.74 -19.44
CA ARG A 207 14.50 -9.35 -19.10
C ARG A 207 14.50 -7.93 -18.57
N ARG A 208 15.08 -7.71 -17.39
CA ARG A 208 15.14 -6.37 -16.75
C ARG A 208 13.78 -5.66 -16.60
N ALA A 209 12.65 -6.38 -16.61
CA ALA A 209 11.31 -5.77 -16.59
C ALA A 209 11.09 -4.71 -15.50
N PHE A 210 11.70 -4.85 -14.32
CA PHE A 210 11.66 -3.92 -13.19
C PHE A 210 13.05 -3.43 -12.77
N ASN A 211 14.00 -3.38 -13.71
CA ASN A 211 15.35 -2.89 -13.47
C ASN A 211 15.36 -1.36 -13.19
N ASN A 212 16.32 -0.86 -12.39
CA ASN A 212 16.40 0.56 -12.01
C ASN A 212 15.06 1.08 -11.45
N ASN A 213 14.68 0.56 -10.29
CA ASN A 213 13.47 0.93 -9.54
C ASN A 213 13.79 1.12 -8.04
N GLU A 214 12.79 1.18 -7.16
CA GLU A 214 12.97 1.32 -5.70
C GLU A 214 12.47 0.07 -4.92
N LEU A 215 12.47 -1.12 -5.53
CA LEU A 215 11.76 -2.28 -4.97
C LEU A 215 12.44 -2.88 -3.74
N TYR A 216 11.71 -2.89 -2.61
CA TYR A 216 12.10 -3.60 -1.38
C TYR A 216 11.02 -4.55 -0.83
N ASP A 217 9.79 -4.55 -1.38
CA ASP A 217 8.71 -5.47 -0.99
C ASP A 217 8.02 -6.06 -2.23
N ILE A 218 8.43 -7.27 -2.62
CA ILE A 218 7.98 -7.98 -3.83
C ILE A 218 7.13 -9.21 -3.45
N SER A 219 5.99 -9.38 -4.10
CA SER A 219 5.01 -10.44 -3.92
C SER A 219 4.59 -11.01 -5.28
N LEU A 220 5.04 -12.23 -5.56
CA LEU A 220 4.79 -12.96 -6.80
C LEU A 220 4.10 -14.31 -6.50
N PRO A 221 3.31 -14.87 -7.44
CA PRO A 221 2.67 -16.17 -7.27
C PRO A 221 3.66 -17.34 -7.38
N ASN A 222 3.18 -18.56 -7.15
CA ASN A 222 3.99 -19.77 -7.38
C ASN A 222 4.19 -20.00 -8.88
N LYS A 223 5.37 -20.51 -9.27
CA LYS A 223 5.74 -20.85 -10.66
C LYS A 223 5.80 -19.67 -11.65
N VAL A 224 6.04 -18.45 -11.16
CA VAL A 224 6.43 -17.34 -12.03
C VAL A 224 7.79 -17.65 -12.69
N SER A 225 7.88 -17.45 -14.00
CA SER A 225 9.15 -17.43 -14.74
C SER A 225 9.79 -16.05 -14.53
N ILE A 226 11.04 -16.02 -14.04
CA ILE A 226 11.80 -14.79 -13.83
C ILE A 226 13.05 -14.89 -14.70
N THR A 227 13.09 -14.08 -15.76
CA THR A 227 14.20 -14.07 -16.73
C THR A 227 15.30 -13.07 -16.33
N ASP A 228 16.37 -13.00 -17.13
CA ASP A 228 17.61 -12.32 -16.81
C ASP A 228 17.44 -10.90 -16.26
N HIS A 229 18.02 -10.67 -15.08
CA HIS A 229 18.18 -9.37 -14.44
C HIS A 229 16.86 -8.61 -14.17
N ALA A 230 15.72 -9.32 -14.15
CA ALA A 230 14.36 -8.77 -14.04
C ALA A 230 14.18 -7.71 -12.93
N PHE A 231 14.83 -7.85 -11.79
CA PHE A 231 14.71 -6.97 -10.62
C PHE A 231 16.06 -6.38 -10.16
N MET A 232 17.07 -6.30 -11.04
CA MET A 232 18.40 -5.74 -10.70
C MET A 232 18.38 -4.21 -10.54
N GLU A 233 19.41 -3.67 -9.89
CA GLU A 233 19.69 -2.24 -9.70
C GLU A 233 18.59 -1.44 -8.99
N GLN A 234 17.98 -2.03 -7.95
CA GLN A 234 17.07 -1.27 -7.08
C GLN A 234 17.84 -0.20 -6.28
N TYR A 235 17.26 0.99 -6.14
CA TYR A 235 17.83 2.15 -5.45
C TYR A 235 19.20 2.60 -5.98
N ASN A 236 19.42 2.50 -7.30
CA ASN A 236 20.67 2.93 -7.94
C ASN A 236 21.00 4.41 -7.67
N ASP A 237 20.02 5.31 -7.81
CA ASP A 237 20.21 6.76 -7.67
C ASP A 237 20.26 7.24 -6.20
N ASP A 238 19.25 6.91 -5.38
CA ASP A 238 19.23 7.24 -3.94
C ASP A 238 19.24 5.97 -3.08
N ARG A 239 20.44 5.45 -2.79
CA ARG A 239 20.69 4.21 -2.04
C ARG A 239 19.78 4.04 -0.83
N ARG A 240 19.11 2.89 -0.73
CA ARG A 240 18.14 2.60 0.35
C ARG A 240 18.75 2.81 1.74
N LYS A 241 18.13 3.67 2.56
CA LYS A 241 18.62 4.07 3.89
C LYS A 241 18.05 3.17 4.99
N SER A 242 18.89 2.72 5.91
CA SER A 242 18.48 2.11 7.20
C SER A 242 19.48 2.39 8.31
N GLU A 243 19.08 2.12 9.55
CA GLU A 243 19.93 2.13 10.74
C GLU A 243 20.09 0.71 11.29
N ALA A 244 21.28 0.38 11.79
CA ALA A 244 21.56 -0.88 12.48
C ALA A 244 22.48 -0.66 13.69
N THR A 245 22.34 -1.49 14.71
CA THR A 245 23.24 -1.47 15.87
C THR A 245 24.67 -1.80 15.46
N ASN A 246 25.64 -1.05 15.95
CA ASN A 246 27.06 -1.30 15.75
C ASN A 246 27.49 -2.62 16.44
N ILE A 247 27.73 -3.64 15.63
CA ILE A 247 28.18 -4.99 16.03
C ILE A 247 29.24 -5.41 15.00
N ASP A 248 30.38 -5.94 15.46
CA ASP A 248 31.46 -6.43 14.61
C ASP A 248 31.87 -7.85 15.05
N PRO A 249 31.74 -8.87 14.17
CA PRO A 249 31.13 -8.84 12.85
C PRO A 249 29.59 -8.73 12.90
N MET A 250 29.03 -7.93 12.00
CA MET A 250 27.58 -7.89 11.71
C MET A 250 27.20 -9.08 10.82
N LYS A 251 26.04 -9.71 11.05
CA LYS A 251 25.57 -10.82 10.22
C LYS A 251 24.66 -10.35 9.09
N PHE A 252 24.57 -11.15 8.03
CA PHE A 252 23.65 -10.88 6.91
C PHE A 252 22.17 -10.90 7.34
N SER A 253 21.82 -11.63 8.41
CA SER A 253 20.50 -11.55 9.06
C SER A 253 20.16 -10.13 9.49
N ASP A 254 21.12 -9.46 10.12
CA ASP A 254 20.95 -8.17 10.78
C ASP A 254 20.82 -7.06 9.72
N VAL A 255 21.57 -7.21 8.62
CA VAL A 255 21.46 -6.38 7.40
C VAL A 255 20.09 -6.52 6.73
N LEU A 256 19.60 -7.75 6.55
CA LEU A 256 18.28 -8.00 5.95
C LEU A 256 17.15 -7.43 6.84
N GLU A 257 17.25 -7.57 8.16
CA GLU A 257 16.28 -7.00 9.10
C GLU A 257 16.32 -5.46 9.13
N SER A 258 17.50 -4.84 9.16
CA SER A 258 17.62 -3.36 9.16
C SER A 258 17.00 -2.76 7.90
N GLN A 259 17.27 -3.37 6.74
CA GLN A 259 16.76 -2.96 5.44
C GLN A 259 15.28 -3.33 5.22
N LYS A 260 14.70 -4.24 6.02
CA LYS A 260 13.29 -4.66 5.95
C LYS A 260 12.90 -5.11 4.54
N LEU A 261 13.78 -5.87 3.91
CA LEU A 261 13.58 -6.39 2.55
C LEU A 261 12.59 -7.56 2.54
N SER A 262 11.97 -7.78 1.39
CA SER A 262 10.93 -8.78 1.18
C SER A 262 10.88 -9.16 -0.30
N PHE A 263 11.08 -10.44 -0.60
CA PHE A 263 10.86 -11.02 -1.93
C PHE A 263 10.15 -12.36 -1.74
N LYS A 264 8.84 -12.38 -1.96
CA LYS A 264 7.99 -13.54 -1.72
C LYS A 264 7.55 -14.18 -3.03
N ILE A 265 7.87 -15.46 -3.20
CA ILE A 265 7.32 -16.31 -4.27
C ILE A 265 6.30 -17.25 -3.63
N GLY A 266 5.06 -17.24 -4.13
CA GLY A 266 3.96 -18.01 -3.56
C GLY A 266 3.53 -17.62 -2.14
N GLY A 267 4.03 -16.50 -1.61
CA GLY A 267 3.90 -16.11 -0.20
C GLY A 267 4.95 -16.74 0.74
N VAL A 268 6.02 -17.33 0.19
CA VAL A 268 7.20 -17.81 0.92
C VAL A 268 8.34 -16.82 0.69
N GLU A 269 8.98 -16.35 1.76
CA GLU A 269 10.14 -15.46 1.71
C GLU A 269 11.32 -16.15 1.01
N GLN A 270 12.00 -15.43 0.10
CA GLN A 270 13.15 -15.93 -0.67
C GLN A 270 14.45 -15.21 -0.34
N LEU A 271 14.40 -13.98 0.20
CA LEU A 271 15.59 -13.29 0.69
C LEU A 271 15.99 -13.86 2.06
N THR A 272 17.01 -14.71 2.04
CA THR A 272 17.61 -15.32 3.24
C THR A 272 19.14 -15.17 3.17
N PRO A 273 19.86 -15.19 4.30
CA PRO A 273 21.33 -15.06 4.33
C PRO A 273 22.08 -16.02 3.40
N GLU A 274 21.52 -17.21 3.16
CA GLU A 274 22.09 -18.28 2.33
C GLU A 274 21.81 -18.13 0.82
N ASN A 275 20.98 -17.17 0.43
CA ASN A 275 20.61 -16.90 -0.97
C ASN A 275 21.04 -15.50 -1.46
N ILE A 276 21.78 -14.76 -0.64
CA ILE A 276 22.34 -13.45 -0.99
C ILE A 276 23.87 -13.45 -0.97
N ASN A 277 24.46 -12.59 -1.80
CA ASN A 277 25.81 -12.08 -1.62
C ASN A 277 25.73 -10.60 -1.23
N ILE A 278 26.73 -10.12 -0.49
CA ILE A 278 26.90 -8.70 -0.20
C ILE A 278 28.25 -8.22 -0.74
N LYS A 279 28.24 -7.03 -1.33
CA LYS A 279 29.44 -6.25 -1.66
C LYS A 279 29.36 -4.93 -0.90
N ALA A 280 30.47 -4.47 -0.33
CA ALA A 280 30.50 -3.27 0.50
C ALA A 280 31.77 -2.45 0.25
N ARG A 281 31.72 -1.14 0.54
CA ARG A 281 32.89 -0.25 0.46
C ARG A 281 33.48 0.03 1.84
N GLY A 282 34.80 -0.10 1.98
CA GLY A 282 35.56 0.25 3.19
C GLY A 282 35.58 -0.80 4.31
N VAL A 283 34.74 -1.84 4.21
CA VAL A 283 34.59 -2.94 5.19
C VAL A 283 34.91 -4.29 4.56
N THR A 284 35.22 -5.29 5.36
CA THR A 284 35.47 -6.66 4.89
C THR A 284 34.16 -7.44 4.87
N VAL A 285 33.85 -8.11 3.76
CA VAL A 285 32.67 -8.99 3.64
C VAL A 285 33.14 -10.43 3.41
N ASP A 286 32.62 -11.34 4.22
CA ASP A 286 32.82 -12.79 4.12
C ASP A 286 31.46 -13.42 3.80
N ASN A 287 31.24 -13.76 2.53
CA ASN A 287 29.97 -14.31 2.07
C ASN A 287 29.75 -15.75 2.53
N ASP A 288 30.82 -16.55 2.67
CA ASP A 288 30.75 -17.94 3.13
C ASP A 288 30.36 -18.02 4.61
N LYS A 289 30.86 -17.09 5.44
CA LYS A 289 30.45 -16.94 6.86
C LYS A 289 29.27 -15.98 7.04
N GLN A 290 28.74 -15.39 5.98
CA GLN A 290 27.60 -14.44 5.99
C GLN A 290 27.80 -13.27 6.97
N THR A 291 29.01 -12.69 6.98
CA THR A 291 29.40 -11.61 7.92
C THR A 291 30.05 -10.42 7.24
N ILE A 292 29.92 -9.25 7.88
CA ILE A 292 30.58 -8.00 7.54
C ILE A 292 31.38 -7.55 8.77
N SER A 293 32.69 -7.35 8.61
CA SER A 293 33.55 -6.84 9.68
C SER A 293 34.02 -5.42 9.38
N ASN A 294 33.96 -4.54 10.40
CA ASN A 294 34.16 -3.10 10.28
C ASN A 294 35.17 -2.54 11.32
N PRO A 295 36.40 -3.08 11.40
CA PRO A 295 37.40 -2.61 12.38
C PRO A 295 37.82 -1.15 12.14
N LYS A 296 37.56 -0.63 10.93
CA LYS A 296 37.80 0.77 10.54
C LYS A 296 36.66 1.74 10.92
N LYS A 297 35.59 1.25 11.54
CA LYS A 297 34.41 2.03 11.98
C LYS A 297 33.77 2.91 10.88
N VAL A 298 33.75 2.40 9.64
CA VAL A 298 33.12 3.06 8.49
C VAL A 298 31.62 3.27 8.76
N ASN A 299 31.16 4.51 8.61
CA ASN A 299 29.77 4.90 8.84
C ASN A 299 29.41 6.10 7.93
N PRO A 300 28.37 6.04 7.09
CA PRO A 300 27.55 4.85 6.79
C PRO A 300 28.32 3.80 5.99
N ILE A 301 27.94 2.53 6.14
CA ILE A 301 28.42 1.45 5.27
C ILE A 301 27.57 1.45 3.99
N TYR A 302 28.20 1.64 2.83
CA TYR A 302 27.54 1.51 1.52
C TYR A 302 27.60 0.06 1.03
N LEU A 303 26.44 -0.49 0.67
CA LEU A 303 26.24 -1.90 0.28
C LEU A 303 25.63 -2.04 -1.12
N SER A 304 25.91 -3.17 -1.76
CA SER A 304 25.05 -3.82 -2.76
C SER A 304 24.69 -5.20 -2.20
N ILE A 305 23.39 -5.52 -2.15
CA ILE A 305 22.88 -6.83 -1.76
C ILE A 305 22.34 -7.50 -3.02
N GLU A 306 22.86 -8.67 -3.36
CA GLU A 306 22.60 -9.36 -4.62
C GLU A 306 22.01 -10.74 -4.35
N ALA A 307 20.90 -11.08 -4.99
CA ALA A 307 20.25 -12.39 -4.90
C ALA A 307 20.16 -13.00 -6.32
N PRO A 308 21.24 -13.61 -6.85
CA PRO A 308 21.31 -13.99 -8.27
C PRO A 308 20.19 -14.93 -8.72
N ARG A 309 19.79 -15.88 -7.87
CA ARG A 309 18.67 -16.81 -8.13
C ARG A 309 17.31 -16.13 -8.29
N LEU A 310 17.16 -14.91 -7.78
CA LEU A 310 15.94 -14.10 -7.85
C LEU A 310 16.05 -12.98 -8.90
N GLN A 311 17.19 -12.89 -9.60
CA GLN A 311 17.50 -11.82 -10.56
C GLN A 311 17.32 -10.42 -9.95
N TYR A 312 17.65 -10.29 -8.65
CA TYR A 312 17.42 -9.11 -7.81
C TYR A 312 18.75 -8.56 -7.27
N SER A 313 18.95 -7.24 -7.32
CA SER A 313 20.02 -6.55 -6.61
C SER A 313 19.53 -5.20 -6.10
N ILE A 314 20.02 -4.78 -4.92
CA ILE A 314 19.64 -3.52 -4.29
C ILE A 314 20.84 -2.79 -3.70
N HIS A 315 20.97 -1.52 -4.04
CA HIS A 315 21.95 -0.59 -3.47
C HIS A 315 21.41 0.02 -2.19
N SER A 316 22.18 -0.06 -1.11
CA SER A 316 21.76 0.46 0.18
C SER A 316 22.90 1.15 0.94
N GLN A 317 22.52 1.78 2.05
CA GLN A 317 23.41 2.39 3.02
C GLN A 317 22.89 2.13 4.43
N ILE A 318 23.79 1.72 5.33
CA ILE A 318 23.50 1.48 6.75
C ILE A 318 24.24 2.52 7.58
N SER A 319 23.49 3.35 8.30
CA SER A 319 24.03 4.15 9.41
C SER A 319 24.16 3.25 10.64
N LEU A 320 25.36 3.18 11.20
CA LEU A 320 25.59 2.45 12.46
C LEU A 320 25.24 3.34 13.65
N THR A 321 24.41 2.84 14.56
CA THR A 321 24.06 3.46 15.83
C THR A 321 24.73 2.70 16.98
N GLU A 322 25.14 3.42 18.03
CA GLU A 322 25.66 2.75 19.23
C GLU A 322 24.56 1.96 19.92
N LYS A 323 24.90 0.78 20.46
CA LYS A 323 23.96 -0.04 21.22
C LYS A 323 23.50 0.77 22.45
N PRO A 324 22.19 0.99 22.65
CA PRO A 324 21.72 1.77 23.78
C PRO A 324 22.20 1.13 25.09
N PRO A 325 22.67 1.93 26.07
CA PRO A 325 23.19 1.40 27.31
C PRO A 325 22.09 0.60 28.02
N VAL A 326 22.42 -0.63 28.39
CA VAL A 326 21.52 -1.49 29.17
C VAL A 326 21.50 -0.97 30.59
N THR A 327 20.57 -0.06 30.89
CA THR A 327 20.25 0.31 32.27
C THR A 327 19.72 -0.96 32.97
N PRO A 328 20.36 -1.39 34.08
CA PRO A 328 19.81 -2.48 34.87
C PRO A 328 18.43 -2.07 35.42
N PRO A 329 17.50 -3.03 35.60
CA PRO A 329 16.16 -2.72 36.07
C PRO A 329 16.22 -2.12 37.48
N VAL A 330 15.77 -0.88 37.63
CA VAL A 330 15.67 -0.21 38.93
C VAL A 330 14.61 -0.91 39.77
N THR A 331 15.05 -1.55 40.86
CA THR A 331 14.16 -2.21 41.82
C THR A 331 13.23 -1.17 42.48
N PRO A 332 11.90 -1.36 42.48
CA PRO A 332 11.01 -0.46 43.21
C PRO A 332 11.28 -0.51 44.72
N PRO A 333 11.22 0.62 45.44
CA PRO A 333 11.40 0.63 46.90
C PRO A 333 10.20 -0.02 47.59
N THR A 334 10.43 -1.16 48.26
CA THR A 334 9.43 -1.82 49.10
C THR A 334 9.34 -1.15 50.47
N THR A 335 8.29 -0.37 50.70
CA THR A 335 7.96 0.15 52.03
C THR A 335 7.38 -0.95 52.92
N ASN A 336 7.95 -1.16 54.11
CA ASN A 336 7.34 -1.96 55.18
C ASN A 336 7.66 -1.30 56.55
N PRO A 337 6.71 -1.20 57.51
CA PRO A 337 6.90 -0.40 58.72
C PRO A 337 7.19 -1.22 60.00
N GLY A 338 8.24 -0.83 60.74
CA GLY A 338 8.37 -0.99 62.20
C GLY A 338 8.79 -2.36 62.76
N GLY A 339 9.51 -2.33 63.90
CA GLY A 339 9.88 -3.51 64.71
C GLY A 339 11.36 -3.49 65.14
N GLU A 340 11.64 -3.12 66.39
CA GLU A 340 13.00 -2.80 66.87
C GLU A 340 13.79 -3.99 67.50
N ASN A 341 15.12 -3.84 67.52
CA ASN A 341 16.11 -4.33 68.52
C ASN A 341 16.24 -5.84 68.86
N GLU A 342 17.42 -6.42 68.60
CA GLU A 342 18.50 -6.54 69.62
C GLU A 342 19.88 -6.86 68.98
N LYS A 343 20.91 -7.22 69.76
CA LYS A 343 22.34 -7.01 69.45
C LYS A 343 23.15 -8.21 68.90
N GLU A 344 24.16 -7.83 68.08
CA GLU A 344 25.53 -8.35 67.83
C GLU A 344 26.13 -9.53 68.64
N PRO A 345 27.25 -10.19 68.19
CA PRO A 345 28.06 -9.99 66.96
C PRO A 345 28.47 -11.28 66.15
N VAL A 346 29.31 -11.05 65.13
CA VAL A 346 29.94 -11.92 64.08
C VAL A 346 30.51 -13.30 64.47
N ASP A 347 30.43 -14.27 63.53
CA ASP A 347 31.59 -14.82 62.79
C ASP A 347 31.14 -15.49 61.45
N PRO A 348 31.96 -15.60 60.37
CA PRO A 348 31.49 -16.06 59.04
C PRO A 348 31.96 -17.46 58.61
N THR A 349 31.09 -18.23 57.93
CA THR A 349 31.48 -19.45 57.19
C THR A 349 30.84 -19.50 55.79
N PRO A 350 31.58 -19.88 54.72
CA PRO A 350 31.05 -19.95 53.37
C PRO A 350 30.56 -21.36 52.98
N PRO A 351 29.38 -21.51 52.34
CA PRO A 351 29.02 -22.76 51.67
C PRO A 351 29.66 -22.83 50.28
N THR A 352 30.49 -23.85 50.08
CA THR A 352 30.77 -24.40 48.75
C THR A 352 29.57 -25.25 48.33
N ASP A 353 29.08 -25.10 47.10
CA ASP A 353 28.11 -26.05 46.54
C ASP A 353 28.48 -26.45 45.10
N THR A 354 28.38 -27.75 44.84
CA THR A 354 28.71 -28.37 43.54
C THR A 354 27.40 -28.65 42.78
N PRO A 355 27.28 -28.35 41.48
CA PRO A 355 26.03 -28.53 40.75
C PRO A 355 25.63 -30.01 40.66
N THR A 356 24.52 -30.36 41.30
CA THR A 356 23.92 -31.70 41.22
C THR A 356 23.11 -31.82 39.92
N LEU A 357 23.31 -32.91 39.19
CA LEU A 357 22.58 -33.22 37.96
C LEU A 357 21.10 -33.54 38.25
N THR A 358 20.20 -33.02 37.42
CA THR A 358 18.78 -33.44 37.35
C THR A 358 18.38 -33.68 35.89
N ASP A 359 17.47 -34.63 35.68
CA ASP A 359 17.16 -35.22 34.38
C ASP A 359 16.46 -34.27 33.38
N PRO A 360 16.48 -34.57 32.06
CA PRO A 360 16.06 -33.64 31.02
C PRO A 360 14.57 -33.28 31.07
N VAL A 361 14.28 -32.01 31.37
CA VAL A 361 12.96 -31.42 31.10
C VAL A 361 12.71 -31.45 29.59
N ALA A 362 11.61 -32.10 29.17
CA ALA A 362 11.25 -32.20 27.76
C ALA A 362 11.09 -30.80 27.13
N PRO A 363 11.64 -30.55 25.93
CA PRO A 363 11.74 -29.20 25.37
C PRO A 363 10.36 -28.60 25.11
N ASP A 364 10.14 -27.40 25.66
CA ASP A 364 8.87 -26.69 25.50
C ASP A 364 8.63 -26.33 24.03
N LYS A 365 7.35 -26.31 23.64
CA LYS A 365 6.93 -26.36 22.25
C LYS A 365 7.16 -25.01 21.57
N PRO A 366 7.88 -24.94 20.43
CA PRO A 366 8.20 -23.66 19.78
C PRO A 366 6.97 -22.78 19.56
N THR A 367 6.97 -21.60 20.19
CA THR A 367 5.96 -20.58 19.99
C THR A 367 6.13 -20.02 18.57
N VAL A 368 5.16 -20.28 17.70
CA VAL A 368 5.22 -19.86 16.30
C VAL A 368 5.05 -18.35 16.22
N GLU A 369 6.16 -17.64 16.00
CA GLU A 369 6.16 -16.19 15.82
C GLU A 369 5.34 -15.76 14.60
N SER A 370 4.88 -14.51 14.65
CA SER A 370 3.79 -14.01 13.83
C SER A 370 4.32 -13.23 12.62
N PRO A 371 4.14 -13.68 11.36
CA PRO A 371 4.73 -12.98 10.21
C PRO A 371 4.16 -11.56 10.05
N ASN A 372 5.02 -10.57 9.82
CA ASN A 372 4.68 -9.14 9.88
C ASN A 372 3.62 -8.66 8.86
N TYR A 373 3.34 -9.42 7.80
CA TYR A 373 2.28 -9.16 6.82
C TYR A 373 0.85 -9.48 7.32
N VAL A 374 0.72 -10.16 8.46
CA VAL A 374 -0.53 -10.82 8.88
C VAL A 374 -1.30 -9.99 9.91
N ASP A 375 -2.65 -10.01 9.88
CA ASP A 375 -3.49 -9.34 10.89
C ASP A 375 -3.04 -9.74 12.32
N LYS A 376 -2.73 -8.75 13.17
CA LYS A 376 -2.06 -8.96 14.47
C LYS A 376 -2.94 -9.72 15.48
N LYS A 377 -2.32 -10.47 16.40
CA LYS A 377 -2.99 -11.16 17.53
C LYS A 377 -3.87 -10.17 18.30
N GLY A 378 -5.13 -10.53 18.52
CA GLY A 378 -6.21 -9.68 19.06
C GLY A 378 -7.00 -8.87 18.01
N SER A 379 -6.58 -8.81 16.74
CA SER A 379 -7.30 -8.07 15.68
C SER A 379 -8.56 -8.82 15.24
N THR A 380 -9.55 -8.07 14.75
CA THR A 380 -10.78 -8.64 14.19
C THR A 380 -10.71 -8.76 12.67
N VAL A 381 -10.99 -9.95 12.14
CA VAL A 381 -11.11 -10.25 10.71
C VAL A 381 -12.54 -10.67 10.34
N HIS A 382 -12.91 -10.61 9.05
CA HIS A 382 -14.18 -11.15 8.57
C HIS A 382 -14.01 -12.05 7.34
N ALA A 383 -14.90 -13.05 7.18
CA ALA A 383 -14.89 -13.91 6.00
C ALA A 383 -15.59 -13.24 4.80
N ILE A 384 -14.97 -13.28 3.63
CA ILE A 384 -15.50 -12.76 2.35
C ILE A 384 -16.02 -13.86 1.41
N LYS A 385 -15.52 -15.09 1.56
CA LYS A 385 -16.02 -16.32 0.91
C LYS A 385 -16.53 -17.30 1.97
N GLY A 386 -17.22 -18.35 1.53
CA GLY A 386 -17.62 -19.44 2.42
C GLY A 386 -16.40 -20.26 2.88
N LEU A 387 -16.37 -20.67 4.16
CA LEU A 387 -15.28 -21.45 4.75
C LEU A 387 -15.76 -22.34 5.91
N TYR A 388 -14.87 -23.20 6.42
CA TYR A 388 -15.08 -24.00 7.62
C TYR A 388 -14.04 -23.61 8.69
N MET A 389 -14.43 -23.75 9.96
CA MET A 389 -13.51 -23.71 11.11
C MET A 389 -13.23 -25.13 11.58
N TYR A 390 -11.99 -25.39 11.98
CA TYR A 390 -11.48 -26.72 12.33
C TYR A 390 -10.88 -26.78 13.74
N LYS A 391 -10.86 -27.97 14.35
CA LYS A 391 -10.17 -28.23 15.64
C LYS A 391 -8.65 -28.03 15.55
N ALA A 392 -8.04 -28.23 14.38
CA ALA A 392 -6.59 -28.09 14.17
C ALA A 392 -6.25 -27.47 12.80
N ALA A 393 -5.03 -26.95 12.68
CA ALA A 393 -4.52 -26.22 11.51
C ALA A 393 -4.54 -27.03 10.19
N ASN A 394 -4.46 -28.36 10.28
CA ASN A 394 -4.33 -29.27 9.13
C ASN A 394 -5.62 -29.50 8.32
N PHE A 395 -6.76 -28.92 8.74
CA PHE A 395 -7.99 -28.84 7.94
C PHE A 395 -8.61 -30.18 7.53
N ILE A 396 -8.40 -31.24 8.33
CA ILE A 396 -8.96 -32.57 8.11
C ILE A 396 -10.50 -32.50 8.15
N LYS A 397 -11.18 -33.15 7.20
CA LYS A 397 -12.65 -33.07 7.00
C LYS A 397 -13.45 -33.40 8.27
N THR A 398 -13.01 -34.38 9.05
CA THR A 398 -13.59 -34.82 10.33
C THR A 398 -13.41 -33.83 11.49
N GLN A 399 -12.47 -32.88 11.37
CA GLN A 399 -12.16 -31.90 12.42
C GLN A 399 -12.97 -30.60 12.31
N ARG A 400 -13.99 -30.51 11.43
CA ARG A 400 -14.82 -29.31 11.23
C ARG A 400 -15.75 -29.08 12.43
N ILE A 401 -15.80 -27.85 12.96
CA ILE A 401 -16.61 -27.46 14.13
C ILE A 401 -17.66 -26.36 13.86
N ALA A 402 -17.57 -25.70 12.71
CA ALA A 402 -18.56 -24.76 12.19
C ALA A 402 -18.40 -24.56 10.67
N LYS A 403 -19.53 -24.27 9.99
CA LYS A 403 -19.61 -23.94 8.56
C LYS A 403 -20.10 -22.50 8.41
N TYR A 404 -19.38 -21.69 7.67
CA TYR A 404 -19.69 -20.28 7.43
C TYR A 404 -19.99 -20.10 5.93
N PRO A 405 -21.25 -19.95 5.52
CA PRO A 405 -21.60 -19.69 4.12
C PRO A 405 -21.14 -18.29 3.67
N LYS A 406 -21.04 -18.05 2.36
CA LYS A 406 -20.79 -16.72 1.78
C LYS A 406 -21.92 -15.76 2.19
N GLN A 407 -21.58 -14.56 2.68
CA GLN A 407 -22.54 -13.59 3.21
C GLN A 407 -22.43 -12.22 2.51
N LYS A 408 -23.57 -11.50 2.42
CA LYS A 408 -23.61 -10.07 2.06
C LYS A 408 -22.77 -9.28 3.08
N ARG A 409 -22.09 -8.18 2.66
CA ARG A 409 -21.08 -7.45 3.45
C ARG A 409 -21.48 -7.23 4.92
N ILE A 410 -22.69 -6.74 5.16
CA ILE A 410 -23.25 -6.45 6.49
C ILE A 410 -23.41 -7.68 7.41
N ASN A 411 -23.50 -8.88 6.84
CA ASN A 411 -23.71 -10.16 7.53
C ASN A 411 -22.45 -11.04 7.60
N ARG A 412 -21.30 -10.57 7.10
CA ARG A 412 -20.06 -11.37 7.09
C ARG A 412 -19.64 -11.77 8.50
N PRO A 413 -19.34 -13.05 8.78
CA PRO A 413 -18.98 -13.49 10.11
C PRO A 413 -17.61 -12.89 10.49
N MET A 414 -17.54 -12.36 11.71
CA MET A 414 -16.32 -11.77 12.30
C MET A 414 -15.67 -12.73 13.30
N PHE A 415 -14.35 -12.63 13.43
CA PHE A 415 -13.53 -13.44 14.31
C PHE A 415 -12.42 -12.60 14.92
N VAL A 416 -12.05 -12.86 16.18
CA VAL A 416 -10.89 -12.25 16.84
C VAL A 416 -9.74 -13.23 16.84
N ILE A 417 -8.61 -12.84 16.25
CA ILE A 417 -7.39 -13.66 16.19
C ILE A 417 -6.86 -13.85 17.61
N THR A 418 -6.68 -15.10 18.02
CA THR A 418 -6.09 -15.45 19.32
C THR A 418 -4.67 -15.99 19.17
N ASP A 419 -4.29 -16.48 17.99
CA ASP A 419 -2.98 -17.09 17.72
C ASP A 419 -2.82 -17.42 16.23
N TYR A 420 -1.67 -17.99 15.88
CA TYR A 420 -1.37 -18.50 14.54
C TYR A 420 -0.98 -19.98 14.58
N ALA A 421 -1.06 -20.64 13.44
CA ALA A 421 -0.40 -21.92 13.19
C ALA A 421 -0.15 -22.11 11.70
N ARG A 422 0.87 -22.90 11.34
CA ARG A 422 1.00 -23.44 9.98
C ARG A 422 0.38 -24.83 9.93
N SER A 423 -0.22 -25.16 8.80
CA SER A 423 -0.58 -26.56 8.47
C SER A 423 0.67 -27.33 8.01
N LYS A 424 0.66 -28.66 8.08
CA LYS A 424 1.81 -29.53 7.72
C LYS A 424 2.43 -29.23 6.34
N GLY A 425 1.65 -28.74 5.38
CA GLY A 425 2.13 -28.38 4.04
C GLY A 425 2.61 -26.93 3.88
N GLY A 426 2.72 -26.13 4.96
CA GLY A 426 3.18 -24.73 4.94
C GLY A 426 2.11 -23.63 5.13
N PRO A 427 0.89 -23.70 4.55
CA PRO A 427 -0.11 -22.64 4.62
C PRO A 427 -0.49 -22.21 6.04
N LEU A 428 -0.52 -20.90 6.24
CA LEU A 428 -0.87 -20.24 7.49
C LEU A 428 -2.37 -20.36 7.83
N ARG A 429 -2.67 -20.39 9.13
CA ARG A 429 -3.99 -20.48 9.74
C ARG A 429 -4.08 -19.48 10.89
N TYR A 430 -5.23 -18.82 11.00
CA TYR A 430 -5.61 -18.10 12.21
C TYR A 430 -6.22 -19.09 13.20
N LYS A 431 -5.67 -19.18 14.42
CA LYS A 431 -6.44 -19.65 15.59
C LYS A 431 -7.23 -18.45 16.07
N LEU A 432 -8.55 -18.57 16.17
CA LEU A 432 -9.41 -17.44 16.47
C LEU A 432 -10.71 -17.82 17.18
N LYS A 433 -11.31 -16.82 17.82
CA LYS A 433 -12.62 -16.91 18.49
C LYS A 433 -13.72 -16.32 17.61
N ASP A 434 -14.83 -17.03 17.46
CA ASP A 434 -16.05 -16.52 16.83
C ASP A 434 -16.70 -15.45 17.72
N VAL A 435 -16.94 -14.25 17.17
CA VAL A 435 -17.59 -13.12 17.85
C VAL A 435 -18.95 -12.74 17.24
N ASN A 436 -19.59 -13.67 16.53
CA ASN A 436 -20.93 -13.51 15.98
C ASN A 436 -21.98 -13.98 17.00
N HIS A 437 -22.15 -13.19 18.06
CA HIS A 437 -22.96 -13.50 19.25
C HIS A 437 -24.33 -14.17 18.98
N ASN A 438 -25.02 -13.81 17.89
CA ASN A 438 -26.34 -14.32 17.53
C ASN A 438 -26.27 -15.63 16.70
N SER A 439 -25.30 -16.51 16.92
CA SER A 439 -25.08 -17.71 16.10
C SER A 439 -24.69 -18.95 16.90
N LYS A 440 -25.02 -20.15 16.38
CA LYS A 440 -24.66 -21.46 16.98
C LYS A 440 -23.15 -21.78 16.96
N SER A 441 -22.31 -20.83 16.54
CA SER A 441 -20.85 -20.92 16.62
C SER A 441 -20.21 -19.82 17.47
N ALA A 442 -20.99 -18.87 18.01
CA ALA A 442 -20.52 -17.82 18.90
C ALA A 442 -19.63 -18.37 20.02
N GLY A 443 -18.50 -17.69 20.28
CA GLY A 443 -17.55 -18.06 21.33
C GLY A 443 -16.65 -19.26 21.00
N LYS A 444 -16.95 -20.08 19.98
CA LYS A 444 -16.08 -21.21 19.60
C LYS A 444 -14.70 -20.72 19.20
N ILE A 445 -13.67 -21.46 19.63
CA ILE A 445 -12.29 -21.26 19.24
C ILE A 445 -11.87 -22.37 18.27
N GLY A 446 -11.16 -22.01 17.21
CA GLY A 446 -10.64 -22.97 16.23
C GLY A 446 -9.84 -22.30 15.12
N TYR A 447 -9.48 -23.09 14.11
CA TYR A 447 -8.61 -22.66 13.02
C TYR A 447 -9.40 -22.35 11.76
N ILE A 448 -9.16 -21.16 11.16
CA ILE A 448 -9.58 -20.81 9.80
C ILE A 448 -8.38 -20.42 8.93
N THR A 449 -8.60 -20.24 7.63
CA THR A 449 -7.53 -19.91 6.68
C THR A 449 -7.09 -18.46 6.86
N ALA A 450 -5.78 -18.20 6.78
CA ALA A 450 -5.25 -16.83 6.75
C ALA A 450 -5.18 -16.23 5.33
N ASN A 451 -5.67 -16.95 4.32
CA ASN A 451 -5.63 -16.51 2.92
C ASN A 451 -6.59 -15.32 2.66
N HIS A 452 -6.06 -14.23 2.11
CA HIS A 452 -6.79 -12.98 1.86
C HIS A 452 -8.02 -13.17 0.95
N LYS A 453 -8.01 -14.16 0.04
CA LYS A 453 -9.14 -14.47 -0.87
C LYS A 453 -10.35 -15.04 -0.12
N TYR A 454 -10.22 -15.34 1.18
CA TYR A 454 -11.27 -15.84 2.07
C TYR A 454 -11.52 -14.98 3.31
N VAL A 455 -10.50 -14.35 3.89
CA VAL A 455 -10.55 -13.64 5.19
C VAL A 455 -9.77 -12.34 5.09
N VAL A 456 -10.33 -11.22 5.55
CA VAL A 456 -9.70 -9.88 5.47
C VAL A 456 -9.89 -9.08 6.77
N PRO A 457 -9.08 -8.03 7.04
CA PRO A 457 -9.26 -7.18 8.22
C PRO A 457 -10.68 -6.63 8.31
N ALA A 458 -11.35 -6.72 9.45
CA ALA A 458 -12.75 -6.29 9.62
C ALA A 458 -12.90 -4.76 9.69
N TYR A 459 -11.81 -4.04 9.97
CA TYR A 459 -11.75 -2.58 10.04
C TYR A 459 -11.04 -2.01 8.82
N TYR A 460 -11.36 -0.76 8.46
CA TYR A 460 -10.56 0.00 7.49
C TYR A 460 -9.25 0.49 8.13
N GLN A 461 -8.16 0.48 7.37
CA GLN A 461 -6.85 1.02 7.79
C GLN A 461 -6.55 2.39 7.15
N SER A 462 -7.26 2.73 6.07
CA SER A 462 -7.06 3.94 5.26
C SER A 462 -8.21 4.95 5.39
N MET A 463 -7.95 6.19 4.97
CA MET A 463 -9.00 7.18 4.68
C MET A 463 -9.73 6.85 3.36
N PRO A 464 -11.04 7.16 3.23
CA PRO A 464 -11.72 7.16 1.93
C PRO A 464 -11.11 8.23 0.99
N LYS A 465 -10.85 7.87 -0.29
CA LYS A 465 -10.29 8.79 -1.31
C LYS A 465 -11.05 10.13 -1.36
N ASN A 466 -12.38 10.11 -1.30
CA ASN A 466 -13.26 11.29 -1.37
C ASN A 466 -13.67 11.88 -0.01
N LYS A 467 -12.98 11.52 1.09
CA LYS A 467 -13.30 11.93 2.47
C LYS A 467 -14.73 11.59 2.96
N GLN A 468 -15.48 10.71 2.27
CA GLN A 468 -16.84 10.32 2.64
C GLN A 468 -16.98 8.82 2.94
N ILE A 469 -17.92 8.48 3.82
CA ILE A 469 -18.36 7.11 4.09
C ILE A 469 -19.89 7.03 4.10
N THR A 470 -20.45 5.91 3.64
CA THR A 470 -21.89 5.61 3.78
C THR A 470 -22.13 4.61 4.92
N VAL A 471 -23.16 4.86 5.72
CA VAL A 471 -23.62 3.93 6.76
C VAL A 471 -24.40 2.78 6.14
N ILE A 472 -23.90 1.55 6.26
CA ILE A 472 -24.51 0.33 5.69
C ILE A 472 -25.09 -0.62 6.74
N GLY A 473 -24.74 -0.46 8.02
CA GLY A 473 -25.22 -1.33 9.11
C GLY A 473 -26.74 -1.42 9.18
N LYS A 474 -27.30 -2.62 9.45
CA LYS A 474 -28.76 -2.88 9.47
C LYS A 474 -29.50 -1.89 10.38
N ASN A 475 -28.92 -1.60 11.54
CA ASN A 475 -29.50 -0.74 12.57
C ASN A 475 -28.86 0.68 12.56
N GLY A 476 -28.21 1.08 11.45
CA GLY A 476 -27.42 2.30 11.38
C GLY A 476 -26.06 2.19 12.08
N ILE A 477 -25.55 3.33 12.57
CA ILE A 477 -24.34 3.43 13.40
C ILE A 477 -24.48 4.55 14.45
N HIS A 478 -23.94 4.36 15.64
CA HIS A 478 -23.84 5.42 16.65
C HIS A 478 -22.58 6.27 16.47
N ALA A 479 -22.69 7.55 16.80
CA ALA A 479 -21.59 8.50 16.98
C ALA A 479 -21.33 8.77 18.46
N TYR A 480 -20.11 9.20 18.78
CA TYR A 480 -19.54 9.22 20.13
C TYR A 480 -18.60 10.41 20.30
N LYS A 481 -18.41 10.93 21.53
CA LYS A 481 -17.49 12.06 21.76
C LYS A 481 -15.99 11.72 21.70
N ASN A 482 -15.63 10.43 21.71
CA ASN A 482 -14.23 10.00 21.71
C ASN A 482 -14.01 8.68 20.96
N GLU A 483 -12.74 8.42 20.65
CA GLU A 483 -12.25 7.23 19.96
C GLU A 483 -12.44 5.91 20.73
N THR A 484 -12.58 5.97 22.06
CA THR A 484 -12.96 4.80 22.88
C THR A 484 -14.39 4.32 22.58
N LEU A 485 -15.20 5.13 21.89
CA LEU A 485 -16.65 4.94 21.67
C LEU A 485 -17.43 4.91 22.99
N THR A 486 -17.13 5.86 23.87
CA THR A 486 -17.95 6.20 25.04
C THR A 486 -18.66 7.54 24.81
N LYS A 487 -19.61 7.92 25.68
CA LYS A 487 -20.41 9.15 25.57
C LYS A 487 -21.06 9.30 24.17
N ARG A 488 -22.07 8.47 23.89
CA ARG A 488 -22.87 8.48 22.64
C ARG A 488 -23.47 9.88 22.40
N THR A 489 -23.50 10.32 21.13
CA THR A 489 -24.02 11.65 20.75
C THR A 489 -25.31 11.56 19.93
N ARG A 490 -25.29 10.82 18.82
CA ARG A 490 -26.43 10.60 17.93
C ARG A 490 -26.33 9.28 17.19
N ALA A 491 -27.40 8.87 16.51
CA ALA A 491 -27.40 7.73 15.60
C ALA A 491 -27.60 8.20 14.16
N TYR A 492 -26.85 7.62 13.23
CA TYR A 492 -27.02 7.81 11.79
C TYR A 492 -27.71 6.58 11.21
N ARG A 493 -28.74 6.80 10.37
CA ARG A 493 -29.52 5.72 9.74
C ARG A 493 -28.70 5.06 8.62
N LYS A 494 -29.11 3.86 8.20
CA LYS A 494 -28.57 3.25 6.97
C LYS A 494 -28.82 4.18 5.77
N GLY A 495 -27.83 4.35 4.91
CA GLY A 495 -27.85 5.27 3.77
C GLY A 495 -27.36 6.69 4.09
N THR A 496 -27.12 7.05 5.35
CA THR A 496 -26.52 8.35 5.68
C THR A 496 -25.07 8.41 5.17
N ASN A 497 -24.74 9.45 4.42
CA ASN A 497 -23.37 9.80 4.04
C ASN A 497 -22.75 10.72 5.10
N LEU A 498 -21.50 10.45 5.48
CA LEU A 498 -20.77 11.15 6.54
C LEU A 498 -19.40 11.61 6.03
N THR A 499 -19.04 12.86 6.29
CA THR A 499 -17.72 13.43 5.95
C THR A 499 -16.73 13.16 7.09
N VAL A 500 -15.59 12.58 6.74
CA VAL A 500 -14.53 12.15 7.66
C VAL A 500 -13.37 13.14 7.62
N LYS A 501 -12.93 13.60 8.80
CA LYS A 501 -11.74 14.45 8.99
C LYS A 501 -10.45 13.63 9.00
N LYS A 502 -10.40 12.56 9.81
CA LYS A 502 -9.27 11.64 9.92
C LYS A 502 -9.69 10.23 10.34
N ILE A 503 -8.83 9.24 10.07
CA ILE A 503 -8.90 7.93 10.71
C ILE A 503 -8.04 7.95 11.99
N VAL A 504 -8.49 7.27 13.04
CA VAL A 504 -7.77 7.13 14.31
C VAL A 504 -7.70 5.65 14.67
N LYS A 505 -6.53 5.21 15.15
CA LYS A 505 -6.30 3.84 15.64
C LYS A 505 -6.51 3.83 17.15
N HIS A 506 -7.35 2.92 17.64
CA HIS A 506 -7.59 2.68 19.05
C HIS A 506 -7.40 1.19 19.34
N ASN A 507 -6.31 0.84 20.02
CA ASN A 507 -5.79 -0.52 20.17
C ASN A 507 -5.65 -1.22 18.80
N LEU A 508 -6.30 -2.37 18.61
CA LEU A 508 -6.26 -3.17 17.38
C LEU A 508 -7.45 -2.90 16.44
N THR A 509 -8.08 -1.73 16.59
CA THR A 509 -9.27 -1.33 15.82
C THR A 509 -9.17 0.13 15.41
N THR A 510 -9.98 0.57 14.43
CA THR A 510 -9.96 1.95 13.94
C THR A 510 -11.31 2.65 14.06
N ARG A 511 -11.26 3.98 14.01
CA ARG A 511 -12.37 4.93 14.10
C ARG A 511 -12.26 5.94 12.98
N TYR A 512 -13.38 6.44 12.50
CA TYR A 512 -13.41 7.66 11.71
C TYR A 512 -13.85 8.81 12.60
N GLN A 513 -13.02 9.85 12.71
CA GLN A 513 -13.46 11.13 13.26
C GLN A 513 -14.16 11.91 12.15
N LEU A 514 -15.39 12.33 12.42
CA LEU A 514 -16.20 13.13 11.50
C LEU A 514 -15.78 14.60 11.56
N THR A 515 -16.22 15.39 10.58
CA THR A 515 -15.93 16.84 10.53
C THR A 515 -16.47 17.62 11.73
N ASN A 516 -17.55 17.17 12.37
CA ASN A 516 -18.11 17.74 13.60
C ASN A 516 -17.37 17.29 14.89
N GLY A 517 -16.26 16.57 14.77
CA GLY A 517 -15.43 16.11 15.90
C GLY A 517 -15.87 14.79 16.54
N ASP A 518 -17.11 14.34 16.33
CA ASP A 518 -17.61 13.05 16.83
C ASP A 518 -16.93 11.86 16.12
N TYR A 519 -16.91 10.70 16.76
CA TYR A 519 -16.28 9.47 16.29
C TYR A 519 -17.30 8.39 15.93
N VAL A 520 -17.04 7.64 14.86
CA VAL A 520 -17.79 6.43 14.46
C VAL A 520 -16.85 5.25 14.24
N SER A 521 -17.36 4.03 14.37
CA SER A 521 -16.59 2.79 14.14
C SER A 521 -16.26 2.58 12.66
N ALA A 522 -14.98 2.40 12.31
CA ALA A 522 -14.54 2.14 10.94
C ALA A 522 -14.65 0.66 10.53
N ASN A 523 -15.61 -0.07 11.12
CA ASN A 523 -15.87 -1.48 10.84
C ASN A 523 -16.59 -1.64 9.47
N LYS A 524 -16.03 -2.47 8.59
CA LYS A 524 -16.48 -2.71 7.20
C LYS A 524 -17.87 -3.36 7.09
N ARG A 525 -18.51 -3.78 8.19
CA ARG A 525 -19.93 -4.21 8.25
C ARG A 525 -20.90 -3.08 8.58
N LEU A 526 -20.42 -1.98 9.17
CA LEU A 526 -21.23 -0.83 9.59
C LEU A 526 -21.12 0.35 8.63
N VAL A 527 -19.94 0.56 8.04
CA VAL A 527 -19.67 1.62 7.06
C VAL A 527 -18.94 1.09 5.82
N ILE A 528 -19.04 1.84 4.73
CA ILE A 528 -18.25 1.67 3.50
C ILE A 528 -17.66 3.01 3.07
N GLN A 529 -16.46 3.00 2.50
CA GLN A 529 -15.82 4.19 1.93
C GLN A 529 -16.53 4.60 0.62
N GLY A 530 -16.63 5.90 0.37
CA GLY A 530 -17.32 6.47 -0.80
C GLY A 530 -18.78 6.85 -0.51
N ARG A 531 -19.56 6.99 -1.59
CA ARG A 531 -21.04 7.02 -1.58
C ARG A 531 -21.53 5.65 -2.10
N TYR A 532 -22.56 5.07 -1.49
CA TYR A 532 -23.06 3.71 -1.75
C TYR A 532 -24.58 3.63 -1.65
#